data_AF-A0A255Z6V6-F1
#
_entry.id   AF-A0A255Z6V6-F1
#
_cell.length_a   1.000
_cell.length_b   1.000
_cell.length_c   1.000
_cell.angle_alpha   90.00
_cell.angle_beta   90.00
_cell.angle_gamma   90.00
#
_symmetry.space_group_name_H-M   'P 1'
#
loop_
_entity.id
_entity.type
_entity.pdbx_description
1 polymer ?
#
loop_
_entity_poly.entity_id
_entity_poly.type
_entity_poly.pdbx_seq_one_letter_code
_entity_poly.pdbx_strand_id
1 'polypeptide(L)'
;MRTLIALAFVAALGVTAAHASDSAQVAAKEPAASVARTEPVSTAEARDIARTWLKTNNYRFGRVGDIRQKDGQFLVELKSADGIRFATLKIDAATGQIGG
;
A
#
# COMPACT_ATOMS: atom_id res chain seq x y z
N MET A 1 13.35 -8.64 -40.98
CA MET A 1 12.62 -9.92 -41.08
C MET A 1 11.88 -10.12 -39.78
N ARG A 2 10.57 -10.36 -39.84
CA ARG A 2 9.62 -10.43 -38.71
C ARG A 2 9.58 -11.85 -38.18
N THR A 3 9.68 -12.06 -36.87
CA THR A 3 9.31 -13.32 -36.21
C THR A 3 8.13 -13.07 -35.29
N LEU A 4 6.96 -13.52 -35.75
CA LEU A 4 5.73 -13.66 -34.99
C LEU A 4 5.82 -14.98 -34.20
N ILE A 5 5.55 -14.95 -32.91
CA ILE A 5 5.01 -16.12 -32.20
C ILE A 5 3.84 -15.62 -31.36
N ALA A 6 2.64 -15.97 -31.82
CA ALA A 6 1.42 -15.88 -31.06
C ALA A 6 1.30 -17.12 -30.16
N LEU A 7 0.96 -16.92 -28.89
CA LEU A 7 0.41 -17.98 -28.05
C LEU A 7 -0.81 -17.41 -27.33
N ALA A 8 -1.98 -17.86 -27.76
CA ALA A 8 -3.26 -17.71 -27.07
C ALA A 8 -3.61 -19.04 -26.38
N PHE A 9 -4.63 -19.02 -25.50
CA PHE A 9 -5.27 -20.09 -24.68
C PHE A 9 -4.87 -20.02 -23.19
N VAL A 10 -5.75 -20.05 -22.17
CA VAL A 10 -7.20 -20.29 -22.01
C VAL A 10 -7.73 -19.52 -20.79
N ALA A 11 -9.03 -19.26 -20.90
CA ALA A 11 -10.02 -18.73 -19.99
C ALA A 11 -10.08 -19.24 -18.52
N ALA A 12 -10.61 -18.34 -17.69
CA ALA A 12 -11.77 -18.53 -16.82
C ALA A 12 -11.65 -19.31 -15.49
N LEU A 13 -12.18 -18.61 -14.46
CA LEU A 13 -12.94 -19.09 -13.30
C LEU A 13 -12.17 -19.67 -12.11
N GLY A 14 -12.28 -18.96 -10.99
CA GLY A 14 -11.98 -19.44 -9.64
C GLY A 14 -12.65 -18.56 -8.60
N VAL A 15 -14.00 -18.55 -8.58
CA VAL A 15 -14.81 -17.94 -7.52
C VAL A 15 -14.90 -18.92 -6.34
N THR A 16 -14.45 -18.45 -5.17
CA THR A 16 -14.84 -18.79 -3.79
C THR A 16 -14.41 -20.10 -3.10
N ALA A 17 -14.03 -19.87 -1.83
CA ALA A 17 -14.29 -20.65 -0.62
C ALA A 17 -13.36 -21.82 -0.25
N ALA A 18 -12.56 -21.60 0.79
CA ALA A 18 -12.36 -22.60 1.85
C ALA A 18 -11.99 -21.90 3.17
N HIS A 19 -12.82 -22.15 4.18
CA HIS A 19 -12.68 -21.69 5.56
C HIS A 19 -11.49 -22.34 6.29
N ALA A 20 -10.91 -21.55 7.19
CA ALA A 20 -10.40 -21.88 8.52
C ALA A 20 -9.55 -23.16 8.71
N SER A 21 -8.30 -22.95 9.17
CA SER A 21 -7.75 -23.71 10.29
C SER A 21 -6.76 -22.84 11.07
N ASP A 22 -7.03 -22.80 12.36
CA ASP A 22 -6.39 -22.07 13.45
C ASP A 22 -5.00 -22.66 13.76
N SER A 23 -4.00 -21.80 13.94
CA SER A 23 -2.77 -22.07 14.73
C SER A 23 -1.89 -20.82 14.76
N ALA A 24 -1.83 -20.19 15.92
CA ALA A 24 -0.97 -19.07 16.26
C ALA A 24 0.52 -19.36 15.97
N GLN A 25 1.13 -18.60 15.06
CA GLN A 25 2.56 -18.25 15.12
C GLN A 25 2.77 -16.85 14.56
N VAL A 26 3.62 -16.10 15.25
CA VAL A 26 4.10 -14.75 14.96
C VAL A 26 4.75 -14.73 13.57
N ALA A 27 3.96 -14.49 12.53
CA ALA A 27 4.48 -14.32 11.18
C ALA A 27 4.76 -12.83 11.00
N ALA A 28 6.05 -12.50 10.99
CA ALA A 28 6.58 -11.24 10.51
C ALA A 28 5.73 -10.75 9.33
N LYS A 29 5.23 -9.52 9.45
CA LYS A 29 4.49 -8.84 8.39
C LYS A 29 5.46 -8.66 7.23
N GLU A 30 5.54 -9.69 6.39
CA GLU A 30 6.32 -9.69 5.16
C GLU A 30 5.90 -8.43 4.40
N PRO A 31 6.84 -7.53 4.06
CA PRO A 31 6.50 -6.37 3.27
C PRO A 31 5.95 -6.94 1.95
N ALA A 32 4.67 -6.68 1.70
CA ALA A 32 4.01 -7.06 0.46
C ALA A 32 4.96 -6.73 -0.70
N ALA A 33 5.33 -7.75 -1.47
CA ALA A 33 6.32 -7.68 -2.54
C ALA A 33 6.08 -6.41 -3.36
N SER A 34 7.16 -5.64 -3.60
CA SER A 34 7.14 -4.42 -4.40
C SER A 34 6.58 -4.75 -5.78
N VAL A 35 5.28 -4.57 -5.98
CA VAL A 35 4.69 -4.62 -7.31
C VAL A 35 5.26 -3.40 -8.02
N ALA A 36 6.19 -3.63 -8.97
CA ALA A 36 6.74 -2.58 -9.80
C ALA A 36 5.58 -1.91 -10.54
N ARG A 37 5.20 -0.71 -10.07
CA ARG A 37 4.10 0.05 -10.65
C ARG A 37 4.57 0.66 -11.98
N THR A 38 3.72 0.58 -12.99
CA THR A 38 3.95 1.23 -14.30
C THR A 38 3.76 2.75 -14.21
N GLU A 39 3.00 3.23 -13.22
CA GLU A 39 2.70 4.64 -13.00
C GLU A 39 3.07 5.07 -11.57
N PRO A 40 3.66 6.27 -11.38
CA PRO A 40 4.00 6.78 -10.07
C PRO A 40 2.75 7.02 -9.22
N VAL A 41 2.91 6.89 -7.92
CA VAL A 41 1.84 7.10 -6.93
C VAL A 41 1.38 8.55 -6.95
N SER A 42 0.08 8.75 -7.01
CA SER A 42 -0.54 10.08 -6.89
C SER A 42 -0.71 10.49 -5.42
N THR A 43 -0.88 11.80 -5.17
CA THR A 43 -1.20 12.32 -3.81
C THR A 43 -2.45 11.67 -3.21
N ALA A 44 -3.44 11.34 -4.05
CA ALA A 44 -4.66 10.67 -3.60
C ALA A 44 -4.36 9.25 -3.11
N GLU A 45 -3.56 8.49 -3.84
CA GLU A 45 -3.15 7.14 -3.44
C GLU A 45 -2.24 7.16 -2.21
N ALA A 46 -1.30 8.11 -2.10
CA ALA A 46 -0.48 8.28 -0.91
C ALA A 46 -1.34 8.51 0.34
N ARG A 47 -2.45 9.25 0.20
CA ARG A 47 -3.44 9.42 1.28
C ARG A 47 -4.14 8.13 1.63
N ASP A 48 -4.52 7.32 0.65
CA ASP A 48 -5.22 6.05 0.87
C ASP A 48 -4.30 4.99 1.49
N ILE A 49 -3.03 4.97 1.09
CA ILE A 49 -1.96 4.17 1.72
C ILE A 49 -1.82 4.57 3.20
N ALA A 50 -1.76 5.88 3.49
CA ALA A 50 -1.68 6.36 4.87
C ALA A 50 -2.93 6.05 5.71
N ARG A 51 -4.14 6.15 5.13
CA ARG A 51 -5.39 5.73 5.81
C ARG A 51 -5.39 4.24 6.11
N THR A 52 -4.95 3.43 5.16
CA THR A 52 -4.83 1.98 5.33
C THR A 52 -3.83 1.67 6.44
N TRP A 53 -2.67 2.34 6.45
CA TRP A 53 -1.68 2.20 7.51
C TRP A 53 -2.25 2.54 8.89
N LEU A 54 -2.98 3.64 9.03
CA LEU A 54 -3.63 4.02 10.30
C LEU A 54 -4.58 2.92 10.78
N LYS A 55 -5.43 2.39 9.88
CA LYS A 55 -6.37 1.32 10.19
C LYS A 55 -5.66 0.02 10.59
N THR A 56 -4.66 -0.40 9.80
CA THR A 56 -3.90 -1.63 10.05
C THR A 56 -3.10 -1.58 11.36
N ASN A 57 -2.66 -0.40 11.79
CA ASN A 57 -1.95 -0.21 13.05
C ASN A 57 -2.88 0.21 14.21
N ASN A 58 -4.21 0.04 14.05
CA ASN A 58 -5.22 0.32 15.07
C ASN A 58 -5.27 1.77 15.58
N TYR A 59 -4.84 2.74 14.78
CA TYR A 59 -5.04 4.18 15.02
C TYR A 59 -6.47 4.59 14.61
N ARG A 60 -7.47 4.13 15.36
CA ARG A 60 -8.91 4.29 15.03
C ARG A 60 -9.36 5.73 14.83
N PHE A 61 -8.74 6.66 15.56
CA PHE A 61 -9.06 8.09 15.50
C PHE A 61 -7.96 8.91 14.82
N GLY A 62 -6.97 8.24 14.23
CA GLY A 62 -5.91 8.90 13.48
C GLY A 62 -6.46 9.51 12.18
N ARG A 63 -5.90 10.65 11.79
CA ARG A 63 -6.24 11.37 10.57
C ARG A 63 -5.00 11.54 9.71
N VAL A 64 -5.21 11.51 8.40
CA VAL A 64 -4.19 11.94 7.45
C VAL A 64 -4.23 13.46 7.35
N GLY A 65 -3.11 14.10 7.66
CA GLY A 65 -2.91 15.53 7.56
C GLY A 65 -2.33 15.95 6.21
N ASP A 66 -1.40 16.89 6.26
CA ASP A 66 -0.77 17.44 5.06
C ASP A 66 0.07 16.37 4.35
N ILE A 67 0.07 16.43 3.02
CA ILE A 67 0.87 15.56 2.17
C ILE A 67 1.78 16.44 1.33
N ARG A 68 3.09 16.20 1.42
CA ARG A 68 4.10 16.94 0.65
C ARG A 68 4.96 15.95 -0.10
N GLN A 69 5.27 16.25 -1.36
CA GLN A 69 6.19 15.44 -2.14
C GLN A 69 7.58 16.07 -2.09
N LYS A 70 8.60 15.28 -1.76
CA LYS A 70 10.00 15.70 -1.69
C LYS A 70 10.92 14.52 -1.96
N ASP A 71 11.97 14.72 -2.75
CA ASP A 71 13.04 13.73 -2.96
C ASP A 71 12.53 12.34 -3.40
N GLY A 72 11.51 12.29 -4.26
CA GLY A 72 10.91 11.04 -4.74
C GLY A 72 9.99 10.34 -3.72
N GLN A 73 9.64 11.00 -2.62
CA GLN A 73 8.78 10.47 -1.57
C GLN A 73 7.61 11.40 -1.26
N PHE A 74 6.48 10.83 -0.85
CA PHE A 74 5.43 11.54 -0.14
C PHE A 74 5.69 11.49 1.36
N LEU A 75 5.76 12.68 1.96
CA LEU A 75 5.79 12.91 3.39
C LEU A 75 4.36 13.20 3.83
N VAL A 76 3.73 12.22 4.47
CA VAL A 76 2.33 12.30 4.92
C VAL A 76 2.29 12.51 6.42
N GLU A 77 1.73 13.63 6.87
CA GLU A 77 1.53 13.87 8.29
C GLU A 77 0.41 12.99 8.84
N LEU A 78 0.67 12.35 9.97
CA LEU A 78 -0.34 11.61 10.72
C LEU A 78 -0.70 12.41 11.98
N LYS A 79 -2.01 12.67 12.14
CA LYS A 79 -2.56 13.52 13.20
C LYS A 79 -3.50 12.71 14.10
N SER A 80 -3.55 13.03 15.39
CA SER A 80 -4.51 12.47 16.34
C SER A 80 -5.93 12.95 16.02
N ALA A 81 -6.91 12.47 16.78
CA ALA A 81 -8.30 12.93 16.69
C ALA A 81 -8.40 14.46 16.88
N ASP A 82 -7.55 15.00 17.74
CA ASP A 82 -7.47 16.41 18.14
C ASP A 82 -6.67 17.26 17.13
N GLY A 83 -6.18 16.66 16.05
CA GLY A 83 -5.41 17.35 15.01
C GLY A 83 -3.92 17.52 15.33
N ILE A 84 -3.44 16.99 16.46
CA ILE A 84 -2.02 17.07 16.85
C ILE A 84 -1.22 16.08 16.00
N ARG A 85 -0.18 16.55 15.32
CA ARG A 85 0.73 15.69 14.56
C ARG A 85 1.51 14.79 15.52
N PHE A 86 1.47 13.48 15.29
CA PHE A 86 2.25 12.51 16.07
C PHE A 86 3.35 11.81 15.28
N ALA A 87 3.20 11.69 13.96
CA ALA A 87 4.21 11.05 13.10
C ALA A 87 4.17 11.60 11.67
N THR A 88 5.21 11.29 10.90
CA THR A 88 5.26 11.48 9.45
C THR A 88 5.52 10.14 8.80
N LEU A 89 4.60 9.72 7.92
CA LEU A 89 4.72 8.52 7.13
C LEU A 89 5.41 8.86 5.81
N LYS A 90 6.52 8.17 5.50
CA LYS A 90 7.18 8.31 4.20
C LYS A 90 6.65 7.24 3.26
N ILE A 91 6.23 7.64 2.06
CA ILE A 91 5.75 6.72 1.02
C ILE A 91 6.58 6.98 -0.22
N ASP A 92 7.23 5.96 -0.75
CA ASP A 92 7.97 6.06 -2.00
C ASP A 92 7.02 6.40 -3.15
N ALA A 93 7.30 7.45 -3.90
CA ALA A 93 6.40 7.95 -4.93
C ALA A 93 6.41 7.09 -6.20
N ALA A 94 7.41 6.23 -6.40
CA ALA A 94 7.45 5.32 -7.55
C ALA A 94 6.70 4.01 -7.25
N THR A 95 6.83 3.49 -6.04
CA THR A 95 6.40 2.13 -5.68
C THR A 95 5.19 2.11 -4.74
N GLY A 96 4.92 3.20 -4.02
CA GLY A 96 3.88 3.26 -2.98
C GLY A 96 4.28 2.55 -1.69
N GLN A 97 5.53 2.13 -1.57
CA GLN A 97 6.00 1.46 -0.36
C GLN A 97 6.20 2.44 0.77
N ILE A 98 5.83 2.02 1.97
CA ILE A 98 6.03 2.81 3.18
C ILE A 98 7.47 2.60 3.63
N GLY A 99 8.26 3.68 3.58
CA GLY A 99 9.66 3.69 4.03
C GLY A 99 9.80 4.14 5.48
N GLY A 100 10.71 3.51 6.22
CA GLY A 100 11.14 3.94 7.56
C GLY A 100 11.91 5.26 7.54
#